data_AF-A0A101VEM1-F1
#
_entry.id   AF-A0A101VEM1-F1
#
_cell.length_a   1.000
_cell.length_b   1.000
_cell.length_c   1.000
_cell.angle_alpha   90.00
_cell.angle_beta   90.00
_cell.angle_gamma   90.00
#
_symmetry.space_group_name_H-M   'P 1'
#
loop_
_entity.id
_entity.type
_entity.pdbx_description
1 polymer ?
#
loop_
_entity_poly.entity_id
_entity_poly.type
_entity_poly.pdbx_seq_one_letter_code
_entity_poly.pdbx_strand_id
1 'polypeptide(L)'
;MNGLETKAVFAGVAAVLAAFGITAPLPDFLAAMFLAIAGAYGAMVVTPPSSRLSFRVTIFLGWLFGLVAGIVHGAMFEEWSLHLFMFGAGFLSRYLATALIAFGNGLKVRMKKAGENLNIPGLGGGDD
;
A
#
# COMPACT_ATOMS: atom_id res chain seq x y z
N MET A 1 -26.41 7.69 17.37
CA MET A 1 -25.46 6.79 18.07
C MET A 1 -25.21 7.35 19.45
N ASN A 2 -25.49 6.57 20.48
CA ASN A 2 -25.26 6.98 21.86
C ASN A 2 -23.78 6.78 22.25
N GLY A 3 -23.31 7.45 23.30
CA GLY A 3 -21.90 7.39 23.73
C GLY A 3 -21.41 5.97 24.09
N LEU A 4 -22.32 5.07 24.50
CA LEU A 4 -22.02 3.68 24.82
C LEU A 4 -21.72 2.84 23.56
N GLU A 5 -22.53 3.00 22.51
CA GLU A 5 -22.37 2.29 21.23
C GLU A 5 -21.05 2.66 20.56
N THR A 6 -20.72 3.96 20.61
CA THR A 6 -19.47 4.47 20.06
C THR A 6 -18.27 3.85 20.76
N LYS A 7 -18.26 3.83 22.11
CA LYS A 7 -17.20 3.19 22.90
C LYS A 7 -17.05 1.70 22.61
N ALA A 8 -18.16 0.98 22.44
CA ALA A 8 -18.14 -0.45 22.10
C ALA A 8 -17.51 -0.71 20.73
N VAL A 9 -17.80 0.13 19.73
CA VAL A 9 -17.18 0.05 18.40
C VAL A 9 -15.67 0.32 18.49
N PHE A 10 -15.25 1.38 19.18
CA PHE A 10 -13.82 1.69 19.35
C PHE A 10 -13.07 0.56 20.08
N ALA A 11 -13.68 -0.04 21.11
CA ALA A 11 -13.10 -1.17 21.81
C ALA A 11 -12.98 -2.42 20.92
N GLY A 12 -14.01 -2.71 20.11
CA GLY A 12 -13.98 -3.81 19.16
C GLY A 12 -12.89 -3.64 18.11
N VAL A 13 -12.76 -2.45 17.53
CA VAL A 13 -11.68 -2.14 16.57
C VAL A 13 -10.31 -2.25 17.24
N ALA A 14 -10.14 -1.70 18.44
CA ALA A 14 -8.88 -1.79 19.16
C ALA A 14 -8.48 -3.25 19.46
N ALA A 15 -9.43 -4.10 19.83
CA ALA A 15 -9.17 -5.52 20.08
C ALA A 15 -8.73 -6.26 18.81
N VAL A 16 -9.34 -5.94 17.66
CA VAL A 16 -8.92 -6.50 16.36
C VAL A 16 -7.50 -6.04 16.02
N LEU A 17 -7.19 -4.75 16.16
CA LEU A 17 -5.85 -4.23 15.87
C LEU A 17 -4.77 -4.86 16.78
N ALA A 18 -5.09 -5.06 18.06
CA ALA A 18 -4.21 -5.74 19.01
C ALA A 18 -3.94 -7.19 18.58
N ALA A 19 -4.95 -7.90 18.07
CA ALA A 19 -4.78 -9.25 17.52
C ALA A 19 -3.86 -9.29 16.29
N PHE A 20 -3.77 -8.19 15.53
CA PHE A 20 -2.82 -8.02 14.43
C PHE A 20 -1.43 -7.53 14.88
N GLY A 21 -1.19 -7.36 16.18
CA GLY A 21 0.10 -6.95 16.73
C GLY A 21 0.31 -5.42 16.79
N ILE A 22 -0.74 -4.62 16.57
CA ILE A 22 -0.67 -3.17 16.74
C ILE A 22 -0.87 -2.85 18.22
N THR A 23 0.19 -2.40 18.88
CA THR A 23 0.21 -2.09 20.31
C THR A 23 -0.13 -0.63 20.63
N ALA A 24 -0.13 0.23 19.61
CA ALA A 24 -0.41 1.65 19.78
C ALA A 24 -1.90 1.93 20.10
N PRO A 25 -2.21 2.99 20.86
CA PRO A 25 -3.58 3.43 21.08
C PRO A 25 -4.29 3.68 19.75
N LEU A 26 -5.55 3.24 19.64
CA LEU A 26 -6.34 3.36 18.41
C LEU A 26 -6.39 4.82 17.85
N PRO A 27 -6.56 5.88 18.66
CA PRO A 27 -6.52 7.25 18.15
C PRO A 27 -5.16 7.61 17.51
N ASP A 28 -4.06 7.21 18.15
CA ASP A 28 -2.71 7.50 17.67
C ASP A 28 -2.40 6.73 16.39
N PHE A 29 -2.82 5.46 16.33
CA PHE A 29 -2.69 4.65 15.12
C PHE A 29 -3.46 5.26 13.94
N LEU A 30 -4.70 5.71 14.17
CA LEU A 30 -5.50 6.36 13.12
C LEU A 30 -4.87 7.68 12.67
N ALA A 31 -4.37 8.50 13.60
CA ALA A 31 -3.66 9.74 13.28
C ALA A 31 -2.39 9.47 12.45
N ALA A 32 -1.59 8.48 12.86
CA ALA A 32 -0.40 8.05 12.14
C ALA A 32 -0.74 7.44 10.76
N MET A 33 -1.93 6.85 10.60
CA MET A 33 -2.41 6.39 9.29
C MET A 33 -2.70 7.52 8.32
N PHE A 34 -3.32 8.60 8.79
CA PHE A 34 -3.45 9.81 7.98
C PHE A 34 -2.09 10.39 7.62
N LEU A 35 -1.11 10.34 8.51
CA LEU A 35 0.26 10.75 8.20
C LEU A 35 0.96 9.86 7.18
N ALA A 36 0.71 8.55 7.16
CA ALA A 36 1.24 7.69 6.09
C ALA A 36 0.69 8.11 4.72
N ILE A 37 -0.60 8.42 4.63
CA ILE A 37 -1.21 8.93 3.40
C ILE A 37 -0.61 10.31 3.05
N ALA A 38 -0.45 11.21 4.04
CA ALA A 38 0.18 12.50 3.84
C ALA A 38 1.62 12.38 3.34
N GLY A 39 2.40 11.42 3.87
CA GLY A 39 3.74 11.10 3.40
C GLY A 39 3.75 10.62 1.96
N ALA A 40 2.80 9.76 1.58
CA ALA A 40 2.63 9.32 0.19
C ALA A 40 2.33 10.50 -0.75
N TYR A 41 1.45 11.43 -0.35
CA TYR A 41 1.23 12.68 -1.09
C TYR A 41 2.47 13.56 -1.13
N GLY A 42 3.19 13.71 -0.02
CA GLY A 42 4.44 14.47 0.04
C GLY A 42 5.49 13.94 -0.95
N ALA A 43 5.61 12.61 -1.06
CA ALA A 43 6.48 11.98 -2.05
C ALA A 43 6.02 12.25 -3.50
N MET A 44 4.71 12.39 -3.75
CA MET A 44 4.19 12.77 -5.06
C MET A 44 4.47 14.23 -5.44
N VAL A 45 4.60 15.13 -4.46
CA VAL A 45 5.01 16.51 -4.74
C VAL A 45 6.45 16.54 -5.26
N VAL A 46 7.33 15.72 -4.68
CA VAL A 46 8.73 15.59 -5.10
C VAL A 46 8.85 14.80 -6.42
N THR A 47 8.12 13.69 -6.54
CA THR A 47 8.15 12.82 -7.71
C THR A 47 6.72 12.59 -8.22
N PRO A 48 6.23 13.45 -9.13
CA PRO A 48 4.86 13.39 -9.63
C PRO A 48 4.50 12.01 -10.23
N PRO A 49 3.26 11.54 -10.05
CA PRO A 49 2.79 10.32 -10.68
C PRO A 49 2.65 10.52 -12.19
N SER A 50 3.18 9.59 -12.98
CA SER A 50 3.10 9.63 -14.45
C SER A 50 1.73 9.22 -15.00
N SER A 51 0.86 8.65 -14.16
CA SER A 51 -0.46 8.18 -14.55
C SER A 51 -1.41 8.05 -13.37
N ARG A 52 -2.72 7.95 -13.63
CA ARG A 52 -3.75 7.67 -12.61
C ARG A 52 -3.50 6.34 -11.89
N LEU A 53 -2.96 5.33 -12.59
CA LEU A 53 -2.60 4.06 -11.98
C LEU A 53 -1.46 4.25 -10.98
N SER A 54 -0.42 5.00 -11.35
CA SER A 54 0.71 5.32 -10.47
C SER A 54 0.27 6.04 -9.20
N PHE A 55 -0.67 6.99 -9.32
CA PHE A 55 -1.28 7.65 -8.18
C PHE A 55 -1.98 6.65 -7.25
N ARG A 56 -2.91 5.85 -7.79
CA ARG A 56 -3.70 4.87 -7.01
C ARG A 56 -2.83 3.84 -6.31
N VAL A 57 -1.85 3.29 -7.02
CA VAL A 57 -0.90 2.30 -6.48
C VAL A 57 -0.07 2.92 -5.36
N THR A 58 0.38 4.17 -5.51
CA THR A 58 1.14 4.85 -4.45
C THR A 58 0.29 5.07 -3.21
N ILE A 59 -0.94 5.57 -3.32
CA ILE A 59 -1.82 5.74 -2.14
C ILE A 59 -2.14 4.40 -1.49
N PHE A 60 -2.46 3.38 -2.29
CA PHE A 60 -2.71 2.03 -1.78
C PHE A 60 -1.51 1.47 -1.04
N LEU A 61 -0.31 1.58 -1.62
CA LEU A 61 0.92 1.14 -0.98
C LEU A 61 1.25 1.98 0.25
N GLY A 62 0.98 3.29 0.26
CA GLY A 62 1.16 4.15 1.43
C GLY A 62 0.29 3.71 2.60
N TRP A 63 -0.99 3.38 2.33
CA TRP A 63 -1.88 2.82 3.33
C TRP A 63 -1.41 1.43 3.81
N LEU A 64 -1.07 0.53 2.88
CA LEU A 64 -0.63 -0.83 3.19
C LEU A 64 0.68 -0.83 4.00
N PHE A 65 1.68 -0.04 3.58
CA PHE A 65 2.93 0.09 4.31
C PHE A 65 2.75 0.80 5.64
N GLY A 66 1.79 1.72 5.76
CA GLY A 66 1.43 2.29 7.05
C GLY A 66 0.86 1.23 8.01
N LEU A 67 -0.02 0.33 7.54
CA LEU A 67 -0.49 -0.79 8.35
C LEU A 67 0.66 -1.69 8.82
N VAL A 68 1.51 -2.11 7.88
CA VAL A 68 2.69 -2.95 8.19
C VAL A 68 3.63 -2.23 9.15
N ALA A 69 3.86 -0.93 8.93
CA ALA A 69 4.68 -0.11 9.81
C ALA A 69 4.10 -0.03 11.22
N GLY A 70 2.78 0.08 11.38
CA GLY A 70 2.15 0.06 12.70
C GLY A 70 2.29 -1.28 13.44
N ILE A 71 2.29 -2.40 12.72
CA ILE A 71 2.56 -3.74 13.30
C ILE A 71 4.03 -3.88 13.69
N VAL A 72 4.94 -3.49 12.78
CA VAL A 72 6.40 -3.67 12.97
C VAL A 72 6.98 -2.68 13.98
N HIS A 73 6.41 -1.47 14.07
CA HIS A 73 6.91 -0.40 14.94
C HIS A 73 6.97 -0.83 16.40
N GLY A 74 5.91 -1.45 16.91
CA GLY A 74 5.88 -1.93 18.30
C GLY A 74 6.87 -3.06 18.61
N ALA A 75 7.33 -3.80 17.60
CA ALA A 75 8.26 -4.92 17.79
C ALA A 75 9.73 -4.54 17.58
N MET A 76 10.01 -3.57 16.71
CA MET A 76 11.39 -3.27 16.26
C MET A 76 11.83 -1.82 16.50
N PHE A 77 10.91 -0.89 16.71
CA PHE A 77 11.19 0.55 16.72
C PHE A 77 10.39 1.31 17.78
N GLU A 78 10.10 0.67 18.93
CA GLU A 78 9.25 1.24 19.99
C GLU A 78 9.73 2.64 20.47
N GLU A 79 11.04 2.88 20.45
CA GLU A 79 11.65 4.16 20.84
C GLU A 79 11.40 5.31 19.84
N TRP A 80 10.99 4.99 18.61
CA TRP A 80 10.74 5.98 17.57
C TRP A 80 9.29 6.46 17.60
N SER A 81 9.02 7.68 17.14
CA SER A 81 7.63 8.15 17.00
C SER A 81 6.90 7.38 15.90
N LEU A 82 5.81 6.70 16.25
CA LEU A 82 4.92 6.00 15.31
C LEU A 82 4.50 6.91 14.14
N HIS A 83 4.20 8.17 14.44
CA HIS A 83 3.77 9.18 13.47
C HIS A 83 4.83 9.43 12.39
N LEU A 84 6.10 9.61 12.80
CA LEU A 84 7.22 9.81 11.89
C LEU A 84 7.52 8.52 11.11
N PHE A 85 7.46 7.37 11.78
CA PHE A 85 7.72 6.08 11.17
C PHE A 85 6.70 5.76 10.05
N MET A 86 5.41 5.96 10.33
CA MET A 86 4.34 5.76 9.36
C MET A 86 4.34 6.81 8.25
N PHE A 87 4.67 8.07 8.55
CA PHE A 87 4.90 9.09 7.53
C PHE A 87 6.02 8.68 6.57
N GLY A 88 7.15 8.21 7.09
CA GLY A 88 8.29 7.74 6.30
C GLY A 88 7.94 6.53 5.44
N ALA A 89 7.24 5.54 6.00
CA ALA A 89 6.73 4.38 5.26
C ALA A 89 5.80 4.81 4.10
N GLY A 90 4.90 5.75 4.39
CA GLY A 90 4.04 6.39 3.40
C GLY A 90 4.83 7.10 2.30
N PHE A 91 5.84 7.88 2.66
CA PHE A 91 6.70 8.57 1.69
C PHE A 91 7.45 7.60 0.77
N LEU A 92 7.98 6.51 1.33
CA LEU A 92 8.73 5.51 0.57
C LEU A 92 7.85 4.76 -0.45
N SER A 93 6.53 4.71 -0.22
CA SER A 93 5.58 4.01 -1.09
C SER A 93 5.61 4.47 -2.55
N ARG A 94 5.99 5.72 -2.84
CA ARG A 94 6.09 6.26 -4.21
C ARG A 94 7.18 5.58 -5.03
N TYR A 95 8.32 5.30 -4.41
CA TYR A 95 9.45 4.65 -5.07
C TYR A 95 9.11 3.18 -5.34
N LEU A 96 8.52 2.50 -4.36
CA LEU A 96 8.00 1.15 -4.50
C LEU A 96 6.90 1.05 -5.57
N ALA A 97 5.96 2.01 -5.62
CA ALA A 97 4.93 2.05 -6.65
C ALA A 97 5.53 2.16 -8.06
N THR A 98 6.55 3.00 -8.23
CA THR A 98 7.26 3.14 -9.51
C THR A 98 7.94 1.82 -9.91
N ALA A 99 8.66 1.20 -8.98
CA ALA A 99 9.32 -0.09 -9.22
C ALA A 99 8.32 -1.19 -9.58
N LEU A 100 7.21 -1.28 -8.84
CA LEU A 100 6.16 -2.27 -9.05
C LEU A 100 5.50 -2.12 -10.43
N ILE A 101 5.21 -0.89 -10.85
CA ILE A 101 4.60 -0.62 -12.16
C ILE A 101 5.59 -0.90 -13.28
N ALA A 102 6.86 -0.52 -13.13
CA ALA A 102 7.90 -0.82 -14.10
C ALA A 102 8.08 -2.34 -14.27
N PHE A 103 8.13 -3.08 -13.16
CA PHE A 103 8.18 -4.54 -13.17
C PHE A 103 6.94 -5.15 -13.84
N GLY A 104 5.74 -4.70 -13.48
CA GLY A 104 4.49 -5.20 -14.06
C GLY A 104 4.39 -4.95 -15.57
N ASN A 105 4.87 -3.80 -16.05
CA ASN A 105 4.95 -3.52 -17.48
C ASN A 105 5.97 -4.43 -18.18
N GLY A 106 7.14 -4.66 -17.59
CA GLY A 106 8.14 -5.60 -18.10
C GLY A 106 7.62 -7.03 -18.21
N LEU A 107 6.88 -7.50 -17.21
CA LEU A 107 6.25 -8.83 -17.22
C LEU A 107 5.20 -8.95 -18.32
N LYS A 108 4.33 -7.94 -18.48
CA LYS A 108 3.32 -7.91 -19.55
C LYS A 108 3.95 -8.01 -20.94
N VAL A 109 5.06 -7.30 -21.19
CA VAL A 109 5.78 -7.37 -22.46
C VAL A 109 6.32 -8.79 -22.70
N ARG A 110 6.90 -9.42 -21.67
CA ARG A 110 7.40 -10.80 -21.76
C ARG A 110 6.30 -11.81 -22.02
N MET A 111 5.16 -11.69 -21.32
CA MET A 111 3.99 -12.55 -21.53
C MET A 111 3.39 -12.38 -22.92
N LYS A 112 3.30 -11.14 -23.42
CA LYS A 112 2.84 -10.88 -24.80
C LYS A 112 3.75 -11.56 -25.82
N LYS A 113 5.07 -11.41 -25.68
CA LYS A 113 6.05 -12.06 -26.56
C LYS A 113 5.99 -13.59 -26.49
N ALA A 114 5.77 -14.16 -25.30
CA ALA A 114 5.59 -15.60 -25.14
C ALA A 114 4.30 -16.10 -25.80
N GLY A 115 3.20 -15.36 -25.69
CA GLY A 115 1.94 -15.67 -26.37
C GLY A 115 2.01 -15.55 -27.89
N GLU A 116 2.71 -14.54 -28.41
CA GLU A 116 2.98 -14.39 -29.85
C GLU A 116 3.83 -15.54 -30.39
N ASN A 117 4.82 -16.02 -29.64
CA ASN A 117 5.62 -17.19 -30.01
C ASN A 117 4.88 -18.54 -29.88
N LEU A 118 3.78 -18.58 -29.11
CA LEU A 118 2.87 -19.73 -29.03
C LEU A 118 1.82 -19.71 -30.15
N ASN A 119 1.64 -18.57 -30.84
CA ASN A 119 0.91 -18.52 -32.10
C ASN A 119 1.79 -19.10 -33.21
N ILE A 120 1.86 -20.43 -33.26
CA ILE A 120 2.62 -21.17 -34.26
C ILE A 120 2.11 -20.75 -35.66
N PRO A 121 2.97 -20.20 -36.54
CA PRO A 121 2.61 -19.98 -37.93
C PRO A 121 2.34 -21.35 -38.58
N GLY A 122 1.06 -21.67 -38.79
CA GLY A 122 0.65 -22.97 -39.34
C GLY A 122 -0.69 -23.54 -38.84
N LEU A 123 -1.36 -22.93 -37.85
CA LEU A 123 -2.70 -23.34 -37.39
C LEU A 123 -3.79 -22.27 -37.61
N GLY A 124 -3.50 -21.25 -38.42
CA GLY A 124 -4.43 -20.19 -38.82
C GLY A 124 -4.83 -20.25 -40.29
N GLY A 125 -4.84 -21.43 -40.90
CA GLY A 125 -5.21 -21.62 -42.29
C GLY A 125 -5.71 -23.04 -42.54
N GLY A 126 -7.01 -23.16 -42.73
CA GLY A 126 -7.70 -24.43 -42.96
C GLY A 126 -8.98 -24.47 -42.13
N ASP A 127 -9.98 -23.73 -42.58
CA ASP A 127 -11.31 -24.27 -42.89
C ASP A 127 -12.13 -23.10 -43.50
N ASP A 128 -12.42 -23.28 -44.79
CA ASP A 128 -13.45 -22.68 -45.64
C ASP A 128 -13.40 -21.19 -46.04
#